data_AF-A0A3N5ZP90-F1
#
_entry.id   AF-A0A3N5ZP90-F1
#
_cell.length_a   1.000
_cell.length_b   1.000
_cell.length_c   1.000
_cell.angle_alpha   90.00
_cell.angle_beta   90.00
_cell.angle_gamma   90.00
#
_symmetry.space_group_name_H-M   'P 1'
#
loop_
_entity.id
_entity.type
_entity.pdbx_description
1 polymer ?
#
loop_
_entity_poly.entity_id
_entity_poly.type
_entity_poly.pdbx_seq_one_letter_code
_entity_poly.pdbx_strand_id
1 'polypeptide(L)'
;MPRTIPPRTRYFYWAFACDATKTFSYHPLDMERFYRFIWAAHEGHSKLCESDVETHLISDGFSEEDAEHLANIYYHGRRLLKCKGVAHWNWKSASSESRPTRA
;
A
#
# COMPACT_ATOMS: atom_id res chain seq x y z
N MET A 1 -2.71 1.54 21.59
CA MET A 1 -2.26 2.69 20.77
C MET A 1 -1.41 2.16 19.64
N PRO A 2 -1.81 2.35 18.38
CA PRO A 2 -1.03 1.86 17.23
C PRO A 2 0.30 2.61 17.15
N ARG A 3 1.34 1.96 16.59
CA ARG A 3 2.63 2.59 16.36
C ARG A 3 2.50 3.72 15.36
N THR A 4 3.23 4.81 15.57
CA THR A 4 3.26 5.92 14.62
C THR A 4 3.89 5.50 13.30
N ILE A 5 3.28 5.90 12.19
CA ILE A 5 3.80 5.66 10.85
C ILE A 5 5.09 6.48 10.64
N PRO A 6 6.24 5.86 10.30
CA PRO A 6 7.50 6.59 10.09
C PRO A 6 7.38 7.64 8.99
N PRO A 7 8.10 8.78 9.05
CA PRO A 7 7.92 9.91 8.12
C PRO A 7 7.97 9.54 6.63
N ARG A 8 8.93 8.71 6.22
CA ARG A 8 9.06 8.25 4.83
C ARG A 8 7.85 7.43 4.38
N THR A 9 7.40 6.52 5.24
CA THR A 9 6.24 5.66 4.97
C THR A 9 4.93 6.46 5.03
N ARG A 10 4.88 7.50 5.87
CA ARG A 10 3.71 8.35 6.09
C ARG A 10 3.26 9.08 4.84
N TYR A 11 4.21 9.55 4.02
CA TYR A 11 3.87 10.19 2.74
C TYR A 11 3.03 9.27 1.85
N PHE A 12 3.47 8.02 1.65
CA PHE A 12 2.77 7.05 0.80
C PHE A 12 1.46 6.58 1.41
N TYR A 13 1.45 6.39 2.74
CA TYR A 13 0.22 6.07 3.47
C TYR A 13 -0.83 7.18 3.28
N TRP A 14 -0.43 8.44 3.49
CA TRP A 14 -1.31 9.59 3.36
C TRP A 14 -1.84 9.76 1.94
N ALA A 15 -0.98 9.58 0.92
CA ALA A 15 -1.39 9.62 -0.47
C ALA A 15 -2.45 8.56 -0.83
N PHE A 16 -2.42 7.40 -0.17
CA PHE A 16 -3.49 6.41 -0.27
C PHE A 16 -4.73 6.84 0.53
N ALA A 17 -4.59 7.11 1.83
CA ALA A 17 -5.70 7.34 2.74
C ALA A 17 -6.56 8.56 2.38
N CYS A 18 -5.96 9.59 1.77
CA CYS A 18 -6.69 10.79 1.33
C CYS A 18 -7.45 10.61 0.01
N ASP A 19 -6.88 9.86 -0.94
CA ASP A 19 -7.42 9.78 -2.29
C ASP A 19 -8.28 8.53 -2.53
N ALA A 20 -8.09 7.48 -1.71
CA ALA A 20 -8.77 6.22 -1.93
C ALA A 20 -10.27 6.31 -1.68
N THR A 21 -11.05 5.69 -2.55
CA THR A 21 -12.46 5.42 -2.26
C THR A 21 -12.55 4.51 -1.04
N LYS A 22 -13.20 4.97 0.03
CA LYS A 22 -13.40 4.23 1.28
C LYS A 22 -14.56 3.23 1.16
N THR A 23 -14.45 2.39 0.15
CA THR A 23 -15.44 1.38 -0.22
C THR A 23 -14.72 0.15 -0.70
N PHE A 24 -15.31 -1.02 -0.50
CA PHE A 24 -14.78 -2.33 -0.90
C PHE A 24 -14.32 -2.43 -2.36
N SER A 25 -14.91 -1.66 -3.29
CA SER A 25 -14.50 -1.62 -4.69
C SER A 25 -13.42 -0.55 -4.93
N TYR A 26 -12.16 -0.88 -4.60
CA TYR A 26 -11.04 0.04 -4.83
C TYR A 26 -10.73 0.20 -6.32
N HIS A 27 -10.55 1.44 -6.75
CA HIS A 27 -10.03 1.72 -8.07
C HIS A 27 -8.60 1.17 -8.21
N PRO A 28 -8.16 0.68 -9.39
CA PRO A 28 -6.79 0.19 -9.57
C PRO A 28 -5.69 1.17 -9.13
N LEU A 29 -5.91 2.48 -9.32
CA LEU A 29 -4.99 3.52 -8.85
C LEU A 29 -4.89 3.61 -7.32
N ASP A 30 -5.97 3.33 -6.60
CA ASP A 30 -5.97 3.34 -5.13
C ASP A 30 -5.15 2.16 -4.61
N MET A 31 -5.35 0.99 -5.22
CA MET A 31 -4.54 -0.19 -4.92
C MET A 31 -3.07 0.03 -5.29
N GLU A 32 -2.77 0.71 -6.39
CA GLU A 32 -1.38 1.08 -6.73
C GLU A 32 -0.75 1.96 -5.65
N ARG A 33 -1.46 2.99 -5.16
CA ARG A 33 -1.01 3.84 -4.06
C ARG A 33 -0.79 3.01 -2.79
N PHE A 34 -1.69 2.07 -2.49
CA PHE A 34 -1.56 1.18 -1.34
C PHE A 34 -0.33 0.28 -1.45
N TYR A 35 -0.07 -0.30 -2.62
CA TYR A 35 1.13 -1.11 -2.84
C TYR A 35 2.42 -0.30 -2.74
N ARG A 36 2.42 0.97 -3.16
CA ARG A 36 3.55 1.89 -2.92
C ARG A 36 3.80 2.12 -1.43
N PHE A 37 2.75 2.23 -0.62
CA PHE A 37 2.87 2.28 0.84
C PHE A 37 3.50 1.00 1.41
N ILE A 38 3.04 -0.20 1.00
CA ILE A 38 3.62 -1.48 1.43
C ILE A 38 5.10 -1.55 1.09
N TRP A 39 5.47 -1.18 -0.14
CA TRP A 39 6.86 -1.18 -0.60
C TRP A 39 7.71 -0.19 0.21
N ALA A 40 7.24 1.04 0.41
CA ALA A 40 7.95 2.03 1.22
C ALA A 40 8.11 1.60 2.69
N ALA A 41 7.12 0.89 3.24
CA ALA A 41 7.21 0.31 4.57
C ALA A 41 8.24 -0.83 4.63
N HIS A 42 8.35 -1.64 3.57
CA HIS A 42 9.36 -2.69 3.45
C HIS A 42 10.79 -2.12 3.37
N GLU A 43 11.04 -1.25 2.39
CA GLU A 43 12.34 -0.60 2.16
C GLU A 43 12.79 0.23 3.36
N GLY A 44 11.85 0.92 4.01
CA GLY A 44 12.13 1.71 5.22
C GLY A 44 12.29 0.87 6.49
N HIS A 45 12.27 -0.47 6.40
CA HIS A 45 12.28 -1.39 7.53
C HIS A 45 11.27 -1.01 8.62
N SER A 46 10.10 -0.52 8.22
CA SER A 46 9.06 -0.05 9.14
C SER A 46 8.62 -1.19 10.05
N LYS A 47 8.49 -0.88 11.35
CA LYS A 47 8.01 -1.79 12.39
C LYS A 47 6.48 -1.87 12.48
N LEU A 48 5.75 -1.24 11.55
CA LEU A 48 4.29 -1.35 11.49
C LEU A 48 3.86 -2.80 11.25
N CYS A 49 3.05 -3.34 12.16
CA CYS A 49 2.37 -4.62 11.96
C CYS A 49 0.97 -4.42 11.36
N GLU A 50 0.33 -5.53 11.01
CA GLU A 50 -1.02 -5.58 10.44
C GLU A 50 -2.03 -4.77 11.26
N SER A 51 -2.12 -5.06 12.56
CA SER A 51 -3.03 -4.36 13.49
C SER A 51 -2.75 -2.85 13.64
N ASP A 52 -1.49 -2.41 13.46
CA ASP A 52 -1.17 -0.98 13.44
C ASP A 52 -1.85 -0.33 12.23
N VAL A 53 -1.74 -0.96 11.05
CA VAL A 53 -2.29 -0.45 9.79
C VAL A 53 -3.81 -0.44 9.83
N GLU A 54 -4.43 -1.53 10.29
CA GLU A 54 -5.87 -1.62 10.50
C GLU A 54 -6.40 -0.46 11.36
N THR A 55 -5.76 -0.22 12.52
CA THR A 55 -6.18 0.86 13.42
C THR A 55 -6.06 2.24 12.78
N HIS A 56 -5.00 2.49 11.99
CA HIS A 56 -4.84 3.76 11.27
C HIS A 56 -5.91 3.94 10.20
N LEU A 57 -6.25 2.88 9.44
CA LEU A 57 -7.29 2.93 8.42
C LEU A 57 -8.67 3.20 9.04
N ILE A 58 -9.01 2.56 10.15
CA ILE A 58 -10.25 2.84 10.89
C ILE A 58 -10.27 4.31 11.35
N SER A 59 -9.16 4.80 11.91
CA SER A 59 -9.04 6.20 12.33
C SER A 59 -9.18 7.19 11.17
N ASP A 60 -8.84 6.78 9.95
CA ASP A 60 -8.99 7.57 8.73
C ASP A 60 -10.38 7.41 8.09
N GLY A 61 -11.29 6.65 8.71
CA GLY A 61 -12.69 6.54 8.31
C GLY A 61 -13.00 5.44 7.30
N PHE A 62 -12.11 4.45 7.15
CA PHE A 62 -12.44 3.19 6.48
C PHE A 62 -13.35 2.35 7.38
N SER A 63 -14.20 1.49 6.80
CA SER A 63 -14.96 0.51 7.58
C SER A 63 -14.01 -0.51 8.23
N GLU A 64 -14.44 -1.16 9.31
CA GLU A 64 -13.65 -2.21 9.96
C GLU A 64 -13.32 -3.35 8.98
N GLU A 65 -14.29 -3.76 8.16
CA GLU A 65 -14.11 -4.80 7.13
C GLU A 65 -13.07 -4.39 6.07
N ASP A 66 -13.16 -3.17 5.55
CA ASP A 66 -12.20 -2.65 4.58
C ASP A 66 -10.80 -2.51 5.19
N ALA A 67 -10.72 -2.04 6.44
CA ALA A 67 -9.47 -1.86 7.16
C ALA A 67 -8.79 -3.21 7.45
N GLU A 68 -9.54 -4.22 7.89
CA GLU A 68 -9.07 -5.59 8.09
C GLU A 68 -8.53 -6.17 6.77
N HIS A 69 -9.31 -6.03 5.69
CA HIS A 69 -8.92 -6.54 4.37
C HIS A 69 -7.61 -5.89 3.87
N LEU A 70 -7.50 -4.56 3.94
CA LEU A 70 -6.30 -3.84 3.54
C LEU A 70 -5.10 -4.17 4.45
N ALA A 71 -5.31 -4.30 5.76
CA ALA A 71 -4.25 -4.70 6.70
C ALA A 71 -3.71 -6.10 6.38
N ASN A 72 -4.58 -7.03 6.03
CA ASN A 72 -4.22 -8.38 5.60
C ASN A 72 -3.37 -8.34 4.31
N ILE A 73 -3.79 -7.55 3.31
CA ILE A 73 -3.00 -7.31 2.09
C ILE A 73 -1.62 -6.72 2.44
N TYR A 74 -1.56 -5.75 3.36
CA TYR A 74 -0.30 -5.17 3.82
C TYR A 74 0.63 -6.23 4.42
N TYR A 75 0.11 -7.09 5.30
CA TYR A 75 0.87 -8.17 5.93
C TYR A 75 1.44 -9.14 4.88
N HIS A 76 0.60 -9.64 3.97
CA HIS A 76 1.05 -10.55 2.92
C HIS A 76 2.02 -9.89 1.95
N GLY A 77 1.79 -8.63 1.57
CA GLY A 77 2.69 -7.87 0.71
C GLY A 77 4.08 -7.71 1.32
N ARG A 78 4.17 -7.37 2.62
CA ARG A 78 5.46 -7.29 3.35
C ARG A 78 6.19 -8.63 3.38
N ARG A 79 5.46 -9.75 3.55
CA ARG A 79 6.05 -11.10 3.53
C ARG A 79 6.52 -11.51 2.14
N LEU A 80 5.74 -11.21 1.10
CA LEU A 80 6.10 -11.50 -0.28
C LEU A 80 7.41 -10.83 -0.67
N LEU A 81 7.57 -9.54 -0.32
CA LEU A 81 8.81 -8.79 -0.56
C LEU A 81 10.01 -9.38 0.19
N LYS A 82 9.79 -9.87 1.43
CA LYS A 82 10.83 -10.57 2.21
C LYS A 82 11.26 -11.89 1.58
N CYS A 83 10.31 -12.67 1.04
CA CYS A 83 10.59 -13.95 0.39
C CYS A 83 11.31 -13.79 -0.96
N LYS A 84 11.06 -12.71 -1.70
CA LYS A 84 11.62 -12.51 -3.05
C LYS A 84 13.08 -12.05 -3.09
N GLY A 85 13.77 -11.88 -1.96
CA GLY A 85 15.18 -11.51 -1.94
C GLY A 85 15.49 -10.31 -2.86
N VAL A 86 14.85 -9.16 -2.60
CA VAL A 86 15.08 -7.87 -3.26
C VAL A 86 15.36 -7.95 -4.77
N ALA A 87 14.37 -8.41 -5.55
CA ALA A 87 14.31 -8.01 -6.95
C ALA A 87 14.02 -6.50 -6.98
N HIS A 88 15.01 -5.70 -7.38
CA HIS A 88 14.89 -4.25 -7.49
C HIS A 88 13.78 -3.88 -8.50
N TRP A 89 12.56 -3.65 -8.00
CA TRP A 89 11.41 -3.28 -8.82
C TRP A 89 11.63 -1.88 -9.42
N ASN A 90 11.99 -1.81 -10.71
CA ASN A 90 12.10 -0.55 -11.45
C ASN A 90 10.74 -0.18 -12.07
N TRP A 91 9.94 0.58 -11.33
CA TRP A 91 8.58 0.98 -11.71
C TRP A 91 8.49 1.79 -13.02
N LYS A 92 9.58 2.45 -13.46
CA LYS A 92 9.62 3.18 -14.74
C LYS A 92 9.41 2.28 -15.96
N SER A 93 9.60 0.97 -15.82
CA SER A 93 9.48 0.00 -16.91
C SER A 93 8.02 -0.39 -17.18
N ALA A 94 7.16 -0.38 -16.15
CA ALA A 94 5.79 -0.87 -16.23
C ALA A 94 4.81 0.11 -16.91
N SER A 95 5.18 1.39 -17.05
CA SER A 95 4.30 2.43 -17.62
C SER A 95 4.50 2.65 -19.13
N SER A 96 5.33 1.86 -19.82
CA SER A 96 5.69 2.09 -21.23
C SER A 96 4.92 1.25 -22.25
N GLU A 97 4.07 0.31 -21.81
CA GLU A 97 3.41 -0.64 -22.70
C GLU A 97 1.94 -0.26 -22.94
N SER A 98 1.73 0.80 -23.72
CA SER A 98 0.45 1.11 -24.39
C SER A 98 0.65 2.20 -25.45
N ARG A 99 1.25 1.85 -26.59
CA ARG A 99 0.96 2.56 -27.85
C ARG A 99 0.23 1.58 -28.76
N PRO A 100 -1.07 1.76 -29.03
CA PRO A 100 -1.71 1.03 -30.10
C PRO A 100 -1.07 1.48 -31.43
N THR A 101 -0.40 0.55 -32.11
CA THR A 101 -0.06 0.71 -33.52
C THR A 101 -1.36 0.84 -34.30
N ARG A 102 -1.58 2.05 -34.82
CA ARG A 102 -2.68 2.36 -35.74
C ARG A 102 -2.41 1.62 -37.06
N ALA A 103 -3.31 0.72 -37.44
CA ALA A 103 -3.38 0.16 -38.78
C ALA A 103 -3.95 1.18 -39.76
#